data_AF-A0A937UE24-F1
#
_entry.id   AF-A0A937UE24-F1
#
_cell.length_a   1.000
_cell.length_b   1.000
_cell.length_c   1.000
_cell.angle_alpha   90.00
_cell.angle_beta   90.00
_cell.angle_gamma   90.00
#
_symmetry.space_group_name_H-M   'P 1'
#
loop_
_entity.id
_entity.type
_entity.pdbx_description
1 polymer ?
#
loop_
_entity_poly.entity_id
_entity_poly.type
_entity_poly.pdbx_seq_one_letter_code
_entity_poly.pdbx_strand_id
1 'polypeptide(L)' 'MVSEFVADIIVDDTVILELKSVRRIIKDHEVQLVNYLAATRKPLELILNFGERKVDVKRKIEDLN' A
#
# COMPACT_ATOMS: atom_id res chain seq x y z
N MET A 1 1.08 0.11 19.95
CA MET A 1 0.21 1.19 19.47
C MET A 1 -0.19 0.84 18.05
N VAL A 2 -1.47 0.74 17.74
CA VAL A 2 -1.93 0.65 16.35
C VAL A 2 -1.68 2.03 15.74
N SER A 3 -0.85 2.09 14.71
CA SER A 3 -0.76 3.30 13.88
C SER A 3 -2.10 3.43 13.16
N GLU A 4 -2.74 4.60 13.24
CA GLU A 4 -3.78 4.94 12.29
C GLU A 4 -3.11 4.96 10.91
N PHE A 5 -3.56 4.08 10.01
CA PHE A 5 -3.15 4.09 8.62
C PHE A 5 -4.15 4.95 7.87
N VAL A 6 -3.63 5.99 7.20
CA VAL A 6 -4.40 6.83 6.30
C VAL A 6 -3.75 6.70 4.94
N ALA A 7 -4.51 6.22 3.95
CA ALA A 7 -4.01 6.12 2.58
C ALA A 7 -3.69 7.50 2.01
N ASP A 8 -2.58 7.62 1.28
CA ASP A 8 -2.24 8.87 0.60
C ASP A 8 -3.28 9.21 -0.48
N ILE A 9 -3.66 8.22 -1.30
CA ILE A 9 -4.64 8.38 -2.37
C ILE A 9 -5.55 7.15 -2.44
N ILE A 10 -6.85 7.41 -2.60
CA ILE A 10 -7.85 6.40 -2.95
C ILE A 10 -8.40 6.75 -4.33
N VAL A 11 -8.36 5.81 -5.27
CA VAL A 11 -8.90 5.97 -6.62
C VAL A 11 -10.18 5.16 -6.75
N ASP A 12 -11.25 5.83 -7.19
CA ASP A 12 -12.56 5.22 -7.47
C ASP A 12 -13.07 4.31 -6.34
N ASP A 13 -12.77 4.67 -5.09
CA ASP A 13 -13.07 3.89 -3.88
C ASP A 13 -12.68 2.39 -3.95
N THR A 14 -11.71 2.03 -4.79
CA THR A 14 -11.34 0.64 -5.09
C THR A 14 -9.84 0.39 -5.00
N VAL A 15 -9.01 1.37 -5.36
CA VAL A 15 -7.56 1.24 -5.35
C VAL A 15 -6.97 2.15 -4.29
N ILE A 16 -6.23 1.55 -3.36
CA ILE A 16 -5.42 2.28 -2.39
C ILE A 16 -4.02 2.48 -2.98
N LEU A 17 -3.51 3.69 -2.92
CA LEU A 17 -2.17 4.05 -3.36
C LEU A 17 -1.39 4.67 -2.20
N GLU A 18 -0.23 4.10 -1.92
CA GLU A 18 0.72 4.55 -0.91
C GLU A 18 1.99 5.04 -1.59
N LEU A 19 2.43 6.26 -1.28
CA LEU A 19 3.62 6.87 -1.82
C LEU A 19 4.75 6.79 -0.78
N LYS A 20 5.93 6.35 -1.21
CA LYS A 20 7.12 6.32 -0.35
C LYS A 20 8.32 6.95 -1.04
N SER A 21 9.25 7.42 -0.23
CA SER A 21 10.56 7.90 -0.68
C SER A 21 11.66 7.30 0.19
N VAL A 22 11.80 5.97 0.11
CA VAL A 22 12.74 5.19 0.91
C VAL A 22 13.69 4.41 -0.01
N ARG A 23 14.90 4.07 0.46
CA ARG A 23 15.86 3.30 -0.35
C ARG A 23 15.31 1.97 -0.87
N ARG A 24 14.48 1.30 -0.08
CA ARG A 24 13.83 0.04 -0.49
C ARG A 24 12.56 -0.19 0.32
N ILE A 25 11.59 -0.86 -0.29
CA ILE A 25 10.43 -1.37 0.42
C ILE A 25 10.88 -2.56 1.28
N ILE A 26 10.55 -2.53 2.57
CA ILE A 26 10.84 -3.60 3.53
C ILE A 26 9.56 -4.35 3.91
N LYS A 27 9.74 -5.52 4.52
CA LYS A 27 8.63 -6.41 4.90
C LYS A 27 7.60 -5.73 5.80
N ASP A 28 8.04 -4.87 6.72
CA ASP A 28 7.13 -4.17 7.63
C ASP A 28 6.16 -3.24 6.90
N HIS A 29 6.62 -2.61 5.80
CA HIS A 29 5.73 -1.84 4.93
C HIS A 29 4.66 -2.77 4.34
N GLU A 30 5.05 -3.94 3.81
CA GLU A 30 4.10 -4.89 3.24
C GLU A 30 3.10 -5.46 4.27
N VAL A 31 3.55 -5.72 5.50
CA VAL A 31 2.67 -6.23 6.58
C VAL A 31 1.63 -5.18 6.98
N GLN A 32 2.04 -3.91 7.08
CA GLN A 32 1.12 -2.82 7.35
C GLN A 32 0.04 -2.73 6.27
N LEU A 33 0.44 -2.82 5.00
CA LEU A 33 -0.48 -2.83 3.85
C LEU A 33 -1.49 -3.98 3.92
N VAL A 34 -1.04 -5.22 4.15
CA VAL A 34 -1.96 -6.37 4.23
C VAL A 34 -3.04 -6.18 5.29
N ASN A 35 -2.67 -5.64 6.46
CA ASN A 35 -3.65 -5.36 7.52
C ASN A 35 -4.67 -4.30 7.10
N TYR A 36 -4.24 -3.29 6.35
CA TYR A 36 -5.12 -2.22 5.89
C TYR A 36 -6.04 -2.67 4.75
N LEU A 37 -5.52 -3.42 3.78
CA LEU A 37 -6.30 -4.04 2.71
C LEU A 37 -7.42 -4.92 3.28
N ALA A 38 -7.10 -5.75 4.27
CA ALA A 38 -8.08 -6.58 4.97
C ALA A 38 -9.12 -5.75 5.74
N ALA A 39 -8.71 -4.65 6.39
CA ALA A 39 -9.62 -3.79 7.15
C ALA A 39 -10.57 -2.98 6.25
N THR A 40 -10.08 -2.53 5.09
CA THR A 40 -10.84 -1.67 4.16
C THR A 40 -11.67 -2.45 3.15
N ARG A 41 -11.44 -3.76 3.00
CA ARG A 41 -12.09 -4.64 2.02
C ARG A 41 -12.02 -4.10 0.59
N LYS A 42 -10.89 -3.45 0.26
CA LYS A 42 -10.61 -2.99 -1.10
C LYS A 42 -9.93 -4.12 -1.89
N PRO A 43 -10.15 -4.20 -3.21
CA PRO A 43 -9.59 -5.27 -4.04
C PRO A 43 -8.09 -5.11 -4.34
N LEU A 44 -7.56 -3.89 -4.31
CA LEU A 44 -6.22 -3.60 -4.80
C LEU A 44 -5.53 -2.51 -3.97
N GLU A 45 -4.27 -2.76 -3.67
CA GLU A 45 -3.37 -1.76 -3.11
C GLU A 45 -2.00 -1.74 -3.81
N LEU A 46 -1.46 -0.54 -3.97
CA LEU A 46 -0.20 -0.25 -4.64
C LEU A 46 0.72 0.59 -3.75
N ILE A 47 2.00 0.19 -3.67
CA ILE A 47 3.06 1.06 -3.14
C ILE A 47 3.87 1.57 -4.33
N LEU A 48 4.01 2.90 -4.43
CA LEU A 48 4.93 3.55 -5.34
C LEU A 48 6.08 4.16 -4.53
N ASN A 49 7.28 3.62 -4.68
CA ASN A 49 8.46 4.12 -3.99
C ASN A 49 9.39 4.88 -4.94
N PHE A 50 9.59 6.17 -4.66
CA PHE A 50 10.40 7.12 -5.42
C PHE A 50 11.80 7.34 -4.82
N GLY A 51 12.20 6.56 -3.80
CA GLY A 51 13.46 6.80 -3.07
C GLY A 51 14.74 6.42 -3.81
N GLU A 52 14.64 5.89 -5.03
CA GLU A 52 15.76 5.51 -5.91
C GLU A 52 15.54 6.06 -7.33
N ARG A 53 16.54 5.93 -8.21
CA ARG A 53 16.49 6.46 -9.58
C ARG A 53 15.32 5.96 -10.43
N LYS A 54 14.74 4.80 -10.07
CA LYS A 54 13.54 4.24 -10.70
C LYS A 54 12.46 4.07 -9.64
N VAL A 55 11.21 4.21 -10.06
CA VAL A 55 10.05 3.91 -9.21
C VAL A 55 10.00 2.40 -8.97
N ASP A 56 10.05 2.00 -7.70
CA ASP A 56 9.77 0.63 -7.28
C ASP A 56 8.27 0.49 -6.97
N VAL A 57 7.65 -0.55 -7.52
CA VAL A 57 6.20 -0.75 -7.45
C VAL A 57 5.91 -2.08 -6.81
N LYS A 58 5.09 -2.07 -5.75
CA LYS A 58 4.52 -3.28 -5.14
C LYS A 58 3.02 -3.29 -5.32
N ARG A 59 2.49 -4.48 -5.62
CA ARG A 59 1.08 -4.73 -5.80
C ARG A 59 0.60 -5.82 -4.86
N LYS A 60 -0.52 -5.57 -4.17
CA LYS A 60 -1.26 -6.57 -3.39
C LYS A 60 -2.71 -6.60 -3.86
N ILE A 61 -3.25 -7.80 -4.01
CA ILE A 61 -4.63 -8.05 -4.44
C ILE A 61 -5.28 -8.85 -3.33
N GLU A 62 -6.47 -8.42 -2.92
CA GLU A 62 -7.34 -9.20 -2.05
C GLU A 62 -8.42 -9.85 -2.92
N ASP A 63 -8.62 -11.15 -2.74
CA ASP A 63 -9.76 -11.83 -3.33
C ASP A 63 -10.97 -11.63 -2.42
N LEU A 64 -12.00 -10.94 -2.91
CA LEU A 64 -13.18 -10.56 -2.13
C LEU A 64 -14.33 -11.58 -2.22
N ASN A 65 -14.03 -12.80 -2.71
CA ASN A 65 -14.98 -13.91 -2.89
C ASN A 65 -15.54 -14.48 -1.57
#